data_AF-A0A5M8PWJ1-F1
#
_entry.id   AF-A0A5M8PWJ1-F1
#
_cell.length_a   1.000
_cell.length_b   1.000
_cell.length_c   1.000
_cell.angle_alpha   90.00
_cell.angle_beta   90.00
_cell.angle_gamma   90.00
#
_symmetry.space_group_name_H-M   'P 1'
#
loop_
_entity.id
_entity.type
_entity.pdbx_description
1 polymer ?
#
loop_
_entity_poly.entity_id
_entity_poly.type
_entity_poly.pdbx_seq_one_letter_code
_entity_poly.pdbx_strand_id
1 'polypeptide(L)'
;MHRQTLEVPYSPKPIQCTLSWPEETKNREDRESPSPTPVLIFTHGAGGTLSSDAIANFSAGFAVHAPILCFQGNMNLKSRVKMYSCVIENQSFSMCLGGRSMGARAAVMAATDATERLVLVSYPLHTGKETRDEILLDLAQSVKVIFVIGSRDSMCGLGQLEDVRSKLKCKTWLVVVEEADHGMSVKPKSGTEAVGKMTGEVVANWVDECEEKKTEGRITWKGEEERAEWSGWSEVSADVVAQPPQKKETPVQDPEDAIAATQDQPSKRSKSKRSKSTGKKTPAEAVSGRRGLSWSCQGMSPRKRIKR
;
A
#
# COMPACT_ATOMS: atom_id res chain seq x y z
N MET A 1 7.59 2.69 22.30
CA MET A 1 7.76 3.77 21.30
C MET A 1 6.94 4.98 21.70
N HIS A 2 7.45 6.17 21.42
CA HIS A 2 6.65 7.39 21.56
C HIS A 2 5.73 7.57 20.34
N ARG A 3 4.61 8.26 20.57
CA ARG A 3 3.63 8.57 19.53
C ARG A 3 3.01 9.94 19.76
N GLN A 4 2.85 10.70 18.69
CA GLN A 4 2.15 11.97 18.67
C GLN A 4 1.21 12.05 17.47
N THR A 5 -0.03 12.47 17.71
CA THR A 5 -0.97 12.83 16.64
C THR A 5 -0.81 14.32 16.32
N LEU A 6 -0.80 14.66 15.04
CA LEU A 6 -0.80 16.04 14.57
C LEU A 6 -1.67 16.17 13.31
N GLU A 7 -2.05 17.40 12.99
CA GLU A 7 -2.84 17.73 11.81
C GLU A 7 -2.03 18.59 10.85
N VAL A 8 -2.06 18.24 9.56
CA VAL A 8 -1.53 19.07 8.49
C VAL A 8 -2.69 19.84 7.84
N PRO A 9 -2.62 21.18 7.70
CA PRO A 9 -3.67 21.98 7.08
C PRO A 9 -4.00 21.51 5.66
N TYR A 10 -5.25 21.12 5.40
CA TYR A 10 -5.72 20.68 4.09
C TYR A 10 -7.23 20.93 3.95
N SER A 11 -7.71 21.13 2.71
CA SER A 11 -9.11 21.43 2.42
C SER A 11 -9.79 20.23 1.76
N PRO A 12 -11.02 19.84 2.17
CA PRO A 12 -11.91 20.54 3.12
C PRO A 12 -11.64 20.20 4.61
N LYS A 13 -10.77 19.22 4.89
CA LYS A 13 -10.45 18.79 6.25
C LYS A 13 -8.95 18.58 6.41
N PRO A 14 -8.37 18.90 7.57
CA PRO A 14 -6.96 18.63 7.87
C PRO A 14 -6.60 17.16 7.69
N ILE A 15 -5.35 16.91 7.30
CA ILE A 15 -4.80 15.56 7.18
C ILE A 15 -4.35 15.10 8.56
N GLN A 16 -4.99 14.06 9.08
CA GLN A 16 -4.59 13.41 10.32
C GLN A 16 -3.27 12.68 10.09
N CYS A 17 -2.28 12.93 10.95
CA CYS A 17 -0.98 12.29 10.92
C CYS A 17 -0.61 11.74 12.29
N THR A 18 0.15 10.66 12.30
CA THR A 18 0.70 10.03 13.50
C THR A 18 2.20 9.91 13.32
N LEU A 19 2.95 10.66 14.12
CA LEU A 19 4.41 10.52 14.24
C LEU A 19 4.70 9.46 15.31
N SER A 20 5.54 8.47 14.98
CA SER A 20 6.02 7.44 15.93
C SER A 20 7.54 7.36 15.85
N TRP A 21 8.22 7.19 16.98
CA TRP A 21 9.69 7.17 17.06
C TRP A 21 10.21 6.35 18.25
N PRO A 22 11.51 6.02 18.28
CA PRO A 22 12.10 5.21 19.34
C PRO A 22 11.90 5.84 20.72
N GLU A 23 11.71 4.99 21.74
CA GLU A 23 11.88 5.45 23.11
C GLU A 23 13.37 5.71 23.34
N GLU A 24 13.74 6.95 23.63
CA GLU A 24 15.12 7.25 24.03
C GLU A 24 15.40 6.57 25.37
N THR A 25 16.54 5.88 25.50
CA THR A 25 17.01 5.31 26.77
C THR A 25 17.68 6.35 27.69
N LYS A 26 17.37 7.65 27.54
CA LYS A 26 18.02 8.75 28.29
C LYS A 26 17.11 9.33 29.39
N ASN A 27 17.78 9.75 30.47
CA ASN A 27 17.23 10.12 31.78
C ASN A 27 16.02 11.06 31.72
N ARG A 28 15.12 10.84 32.69
CA ARG A 28 13.78 11.43 32.92
C ARG A 28 13.67 12.97 32.99
N GLU A 29 14.71 13.75 32.68
CA GLU A 29 14.77 15.18 33.02
C GLU A 29 14.42 16.16 31.89
N ASP A 30 14.39 15.75 30.62
CA ASP A 30 14.06 16.66 29.50
C ASP A 30 12.61 16.49 29.02
N ARG A 31 11.66 17.13 29.68
CA ARG A 31 10.21 17.07 29.36
C ARG A 31 9.76 17.95 28.18
N GLU A 32 10.67 18.66 27.50
CA GLU A 32 10.34 19.61 26.43
C GLU A 32 11.23 19.46 25.18
N SER A 33 11.75 18.27 24.91
CA SER A 33 12.47 18.02 23.65
C SER A 33 11.50 18.10 22.45
N PRO A 34 11.83 18.85 21.38
CA PRO A 34 11.00 18.94 20.19
C PRO A 34 10.85 17.57 19.53
N SER A 35 9.68 17.30 18.96
CA SER A 35 9.41 16.05 18.25
C SER A 35 10.43 15.81 17.12
N PRO A 36 10.91 14.58 16.93
CA PRO A 36 11.98 14.31 15.97
C PRO A 36 11.50 14.48 14.53
N THR A 37 12.45 14.78 13.64
CA THR A 37 12.20 14.86 12.20
C THR A 37 11.91 13.46 11.64
N PRO A 38 10.76 13.22 10.99
CA PRO A 38 10.47 11.92 10.38
C PRO A 38 11.51 11.55 9.32
N VAL A 39 11.96 10.31 9.35
CA VAL A 39 12.80 9.74 8.29
C VAL A 39 11.92 9.31 7.12
N LEU A 40 10.75 8.73 7.40
CA LEU A 40 9.82 8.21 6.40
C LEU A 40 8.43 8.86 6.54
N ILE A 41 7.89 9.37 5.43
CA ILE A 41 6.46 9.71 5.31
C ILE A 41 5.73 8.53 4.66
N PHE A 42 4.76 7.96 5.37
CA PHE A 42 4.07 6.74 4.98
C PHE A 42 2.54 6.88 4.92
N THR A 43 1.86 6.16 4.02
CA THR A 43 0.39 6.08 4.04
C THR A 43 -0.14 4.68 3.74
N HIS A 44 -1.35 4.45 4.22
CA HIS A 44 -2.05 3.18 4.13
C HIS A 44 -2.63 2.87 2.73
N GLY A 45 -3.10 1.63 2.55
CA GLY A 45 -3.79 1.19 1.33
C GLY A 45 -5.24 1.65 1.21
N ALA A 46 -5.89 1.30 0.10
CA ALA A 46 -7.29 1.66 -0.17
C ALA A 46 -8.23 1.17 0.96
N GLY A 47 -9.13 2.03 1.42
CA GLY A 47 -10.10 1.72 2.48
C GLY A 47 -9.51 1.53 3.89
N GLY A 48 -8.18 1.60 4.05
CA GLY A 48 -7.52 1.49 5.34
C GLY A 48 -7.55 2.78 6.16
N THR A 49 -6.96 2.69 7.35
CA THR A 49 -6.79 3.78 8.32
C THR A 49 -5.40 3.73 8.95
N LEU A 50 -5.06 4.75 9.73
CA LEU A 50 -3.85 4.73 10.56
C LEU A 50 -3.86 3.63 11.65
N SER A 51 -5.03 3.06 11.96
CA SER A 51 -5.19 1.97 12.93
C SER A 51 -5.26 0.57 12.30
N SER A 52 -5.17 0.46 10.97
CA SER A 52 -5.16 -0.85 10.31
C SER A 52 -3.93 -1.66 10.74
N ASP A 53 -4.09 -2.95 11.06
CA ASP A 53 -3.03 -3.83 11.58
C ASP A 53 -1.71 -3.70 10.79
N ALA A 54 -1.77 -3.78 9.45
CA ALA A 54 -0.60 -3.66 8.59
C ALA A 54 0.19 -2.35 8.80
N ILE A 55 -0.50 -1.24 9.11
CA ILE A 55 0.12 0.07 9.36
C ILE A 55 0.60 0.17 10.79
N ALA A 56 -0.21 -0.29 11.75
CA ALA A 56 0.15 -0.29 13.16
C ALA A 56 1.40 -1.14 13.42
N ASN A 57 1.45 -2.35 12.85
CA ASN A 57 2.57 -3.28 13.04
C ASN A 57 3.84 -2.77 12.34
N PHE A 58 3.72 -2.34 11.08
CA PHE A 58 4.85 -1.77 10.33
C PHE A 58 5.42 -0.53 11.03
N SER A 59 4.56 0.42 11.40
CA SER A 59 5.02 1.64 12.07
C SER A 59 5.61 1.36 13.46
N ALA A 60 5.07 0.36 14.18
CA ALA A 60 5.62 -0.04 15.47
C ALA A 60 7.03 -0.62 15.35
N GLY A 61 7.28 -1.48 14.37
CA GLY A 61 8.62 -2.02 14.11
C GLY A 61 9.58 -0.95 13.57
N PHE A 62 9.14 -0.12 12.62
CA PHE A 62 9.96 0.94 12.06
C PHE A 62 10.41 1.94 13.14
N ALA A 63 9.46 2.31 14.03
CA ALA A 63 9.69 3.22 15.14
C ALA A 63 10.58 2.64 16.26
N VAL A 64 11.06 1.39 16.15
CA VAL A 64 12.13 0.90 17.03
C VAL A 64 13.47 1.57 16.68
N HIS A 65 13.69 1.89 15.40
CA HIS A 65 14.97 2.39 14.91
C HIS A 65 14.91 3.84 14.42
N ALA A 66 13.81 4.27 13.82
CA ALA A 66 13.73 5.59 13.20
C ALA A 66 12.34 6.25 13.29
N PRO A 67 12.26 7.59 13.34
CA PRO A 67 10.99 8.31 13.28
C PRO A 67 10.22 8.09 11.97
N ILE A 68 8.92 7.78 12.06
CA ILE A 68 8.00 7.60 10.92
C ILE A 68 6.74 8.45 11.10
N LEU A 69 6.36 9.18 10.06
CA LEU A 69 5.11 9.94 9.99
C LEU A 69 4.12 9.23 9.08
N CYS A 70 3.08 8.63 9.67
CA CYS A 70 1.99 8.04 8.91
C CYS A 70 0.84 9.04 8.75
N PHE A 71 0.28 9.22 7.55
CA PHE A 71 -0.89 10.09 7.36
C PHE A 71 -2.12 9.36 6.80
N GLN A 72 -3.31 9.83 7.20
CA GLN A 72 -4.60 9.33 6.76
C GLN A 72 -4.91 9.86 5.35
N GLY A 73 -4.86 8.99 4.34
CA GLY A 73 -5.22 9.35 2.98
C GLY A 73 -6.65 8.93 2.60
N ASN A 74 -7.17 9.51 1.52
CA ASN A 74 -8.49 9.16 0.96
C ASN A 74 -8.40 8.11 -0.16
N MET A 75 -9.54 7.56 -0.59
CA MET A 75 -9.57 6.49 -1.60
C MET A 75 -9.28 6.96 -3.04
N ASN A 76 -9.00 8.24 -3.27
CA ASN A 76 -8.71 8.77 -4.59
C ASN A 76 -7.20 8.92 -4.79
N LEU A 77 -6.61 8.15 -5.69
CA LEU A 77 -5.15 8.14 -5.91
C LEU A 77 -4.58 9.54 -6.20
N LYS A 78 -5.18 10.30 -7.13
CA LYS A 78 -4.71 11.65 -7.48
C LYS A 78 -4.81 12.62 -6.29
N SER A 79 -5.89 12.52 -5.53
CA SER A 79 -6.02 13.32 -4.30
C SER A 79 -5.02 12.91 -3.23
N ARG A 80 -4.71 11.62 -3.10
CA ARG A 80 -3.69 11.12 -2.15
C ARG A 80 -2.29 11.58 -2.52
N VAL A 81 -1.96 11.69 -3.80
CA VAL A 81 -0.72 12.33 -4.27
C VAL A 81 -0.65 13.79 -3.84
N LYS A 82 -1.74 14.57 -4.00
CA LYS A 82 -1.79 15.95 -3.50
C LYS A 82 -1.66 16.04 -1.98
N MET A 83 -2.17 15.05 -1.25
CA MET A 83 -2.00 14.96 0.20
C MET A 83 -0.54 14.70 0.57
N TYR A 84 0.21 13.86 -0.16
CA TYR A 84 1.67 13.75 0.02
C TYR A 84 2.35 15.10 -0.15
N SER A 85 2.10 15.81 -1.25
CA SER A 85 2.70 17.13 -1.49
C SER A 85 2.45 18.08 -0.33
N CYS A 86 1.21 18.11 0.18
CA CYS A 86 0.85 18.92 1.33
C CYS A 86 1.60 18.52 2.62
N VAL A 87 1.73 17.22 2.91
CA VAL A 87 2.49 16.74 4.07
C VAL A 87 3.97 17.09 3.93
N ILE A 88 4.55 16.87 2.75
CA ILE A 88 5.95 17.19 2.42
C ILE A 88 6.24 18.68 2.61
N GLU A 89 5.34 19.56 2.15
CA GLU A 89 5.50 21.01 2.28
C GLU A 89 5.38 21.50 3.74
N ASN A 90 4.69 20.76 4.59
CA ASN A 90 4.43 21.14 5.99
C ASN A 90 5.31 20.41 7.00
N GLN A 91 6.18 19.50 6.57
CA GLN A 91 7.00 18.67 7.46
C GLN A 91 8.45 18.66 6.96
N SER A 92 9.39 18.92 7.87
CA SER A 92 10.79 18.54 7.61
C SER A 92 10.88 17.02 7.63
N PHE A 93 11.58 16.40 6.68
CA PHE A 93 11.75 14.94 6.63
C PHE A 93 13.00 14.54 5.83
N SER A 94 13.45 13.29 5.97
CA SER A 94 14.69 12.77 5.35
C SER A 94 14.50 12.25 3.92
N MET A 95 13.66 12.90 3.12
CA MET A 95 13.45 12.61 1.69
C MET A 95 13.05 11.17 1.32
N CYS A 96 12.57 10.38 2.30
CA CYS A 96 12.05 9.04 2.08
C CYS A 96 10.51 9.05 2.12
N LEU A 97 9.91 8.54 1.04
CA LEU A 97 8.47 8.38 0.92
C LEU A 97 8.14 6.90 0.84
N GLY A 98 6.96 6.52 1.30
CA GLY A 98 6.51 5.14 1.13
C GLY A 98 5.05 4.97 1.37
N GLY A 99 4.52 3.81 1.06
CA GLY A 99 3.15 3.48 1.41
C GLY A 99 2.84 2.02 1.17
N ARG A 100 1.62 1.64 1.54
CA ARG A 100 1.09 0.30 1.31
C ARG A 100 0.05 0.29 0.19
N SER A 101 0.15 -0.64 -0.76
CA SER A 101 -0.84 -0.81 -1.85
C SER A 101 -1.11 0.49 -2.63
N MET A 102 -2.34 1.02 -2.62
CA MET A 102 -2.66 2.33 -3.20
C MET A 102 -1.77 3.46 -2.65
N GLY A 103 -1.37 3.39 -1.38
CA GLY A 103 -0.42 4.31 -0.76
C GLY A 103 0.97 4.22 -1.39
N ALA A 104 1.45 3.01 -1.71
CA ALA A 104 2.73 2.81 -2.39
C ALA A 104 2.73 3.49 -3.77
N ARG A 105 1.66 3.31 -4.55
CA ARG A 105 1.49 4.00 -5.83
C ARG A 105 1.45 5.51 -5.68
N ALA A 106 0.73 6.01 -4.68
CA ALA A 106 0.68 7.44 -4.39
C ALA A 106 2.07 7.99 -4.03
N ALA A 107 2.88 7.24 -3.26
CA ALA A 107 4.25 7.63 -2.90
C ALA A 107 5.14 7.75 -4.14
N VAL A 108 5.10 6.76 -5.06
CA VAL A 108 5.84 6.81 -6.34
C VAL A 108 5.44 8.05 -7.15
N MET A 109 4.13 8.29 -7.30
CA MET A 109 3.62 9.45 -8.06
C MET A 109 3.87 10.80 -7.38
N ALA A 110 4.12 10.81 -6.07
CA ALA A 110 4.44 12.01 -5.30
C ALA A 110 5.95 12.24 -5.16
N ALA A 111 6.78 11.30 -5.63
CA ALA A 111 8.23 11.46 -5.64
C ALA A 111 8.61 12.69 -6.47
N THR A 112 9.59 13.43 -5.96
CA THR A 112 10.15 14.63 -6.60
C THR A 112 11.65 14.41 -6.84
N ASP A 113 12.33 15.36 -7.47
CA ASP A 113 13.78 15.31 -7.66
C ASP A 113 14.55 15.28 -6.32
N ALA A 114 13.93 15.72 -5.22
CA ALA A 114 14.50 15.63 -3.88
C ALA A 114 14.31 14.26 -3.22
N THR A 115 13.45 13.39 -3.75
CA THR A 115 13.17 12.07 -3.15
C THR A 115 14.36 11.13 -3.36
N GLU A 116 14.96 10.67 -2.26
CA GLU A 116 16.12 9.76 -2.31
C GLU A 116 15.72 8.29 -2.25
N ARG A 117 14.66 7.97 -1.49
CA ARG A 117 14.27 6.61 -1.17
C ARG A 117 12.75 6.41 -1.27
N LEU A 118 12.35 5.24 -1.78
CA LEU A 118 10.96 4.80 -1.85
C LEU A 118 10.76 3.45 -1.17
N VAL A 119 9.81 3.40 -0.22
CA VAL A 119 9.38 2.18 0.48
C VAL A 119 8.02 1.73 -0.04
N LEU A 120 8.00 0.64 -0.82
CA LEU A 120 6.82 0.17 -1.53
C LEU A 120 6.32 -1.16 -0.95
N VAL A 121 5.43 -1.07 0.04
CA VAL A 121 4.84 -2.24 0.70
C VAL A 121 3.60 -2.72 -0.06
N SER A 122 3.53 -4.00 -0.40
CA SER A 122 2.42 -4.59 -1.15
C SER A 122 2.07 -3.78 -2.40
N TYR A 123 3.08 -3.40 -3.22
CA TYR A 123 2.82 -2.60 -4.42
C TYR A 123 1.86 -3.36 -5.35
N PRO A 124 0.70 -2.81 -5.74
CA PRO A 124 -0.29 -3.52 -6.53
C PRO A 124 0.09 -3.42 -8.01
N LEU A 125 1.09 -4.21 -8.41
CA LEU A 125 1.67 -4.24 -9.74
C LEU A 125 0.63 -4.54 -10.82
N HIS A 126 -0.37 -5.37 -10.53
CA HIS A 126 -1.47 -5.64 -11.44
C HIS A 126 -2.83 -5.67 -10.75
N THR A 127 -3.88 -5.37 -11.53
CA THR A 127 -5.29 -5.58 -11.14
C THR A 127 -6.02 -6.55 -12.05
N GLY A 128 -5.30 -7.60 -12.48
CA GLY A 128 -5.82 -8.67 -13.34
C GLY A 128 -5.52 -8.45 -14.82
N LYS A 129 -5.93 -7.32 -15.40
CA LYS A 129 -5.72 -7.04 -16.84
C LYS A 129 -4.64 -6.02 -17.17
N GLU A 130 -4.34 -5.13 -16.23
CA GLU A 130 -3.41 -4.03 -16.41
C GLU A 130 -2.24 -4.18 -15.47
N THR A 131 -1.03 -4.07 -16.00
CA THR A 131 0.21 -3.85 -15.27
C THR A 131 0.32 -2.35 -14.95
N ARG A 132 0.96 -2.00 -13.83
CA ARG A 132 1.10 -0.64 -13.32
C ARG A 132 2.57 -0.33 -13.05
N ASP A 133 3.42 -0.67 -14.00
CA ASP A 133 4.86 -0.51 -13.94
C ASP A 133 5.34 0.82 -14.54
N GLU A 134 4.52 1.54 -15.32
CA GLU A 134 4.94 2.75 -16.03
C GLU A 134 5.48 3.80 -15.07
N ILE A 135 4.77 4.06 -13.97
CA ILE A 135 5.21 5.03 -12.96
C ILE A 135 6.48 4.60 -12.22
N LEU A 136 6.80 3.30 -12.21
CA LEU A 136 8.06 2.80 -11.65
C LEU A 136 9.18 3.02 -12.66
N LEU A 137 8.96 2.69 -13.93
CA LEU A 137 9.95 2.82 -15.01
C LEU A 137 10.38 4.28 -15.25
N ASP A 138 9.51 5.23 -14.90
CA ASP A 138 9.78 6.67 -14.96
C ASP A 138 10.65 7.20 -13.79
N LEU A 139 10.95 6.37 -12.77
CA LEU A 139 11.78 6.80 -11.64
C LEU A 139 13.21 7.17 -12.06
N ALA A 140 13.73 8.24 -11.48
CA ALA A 140 15.10 8.68 -11.70
C ALA A 140 16.10 7.65 -11.16
N GLN A 141 17.25 7.54 -11.83
CA GLN A 141 18.32 6.59 -11.47
C GLN A 141 18.88 6.82 -10.05
N SER A 142 18.84 8.05 -9.55
CA SER A 142 19.30 8.42 -8.21
C SER A 142 18.42 7.89 -7.07
N VAL A 143 17.17 7.52 -7.36
CA VAL A 143 16.23 7.01 -6.35
C VAL A 143 16.62 5.58 -5.98
N LYS A 144 16.50 5.23 -4.70
CA LYS A 144 16.64 3.86 -4.19
C LYS A 144 15.26 3.32 -3.82
N VAL A 145 14.90 2.13 -4.30
CA VAL A 145 13.54 1.58 -4.10
C VAL A 145 13.59 0.26 -3.36
N ILE A 146 12.91 0.13 -2.23
CA ILE A 146 12.68 -1.16 -1.57
C ILE A 146 11.24 -1.61 -1.77
N PHE A 147 11.08 -2.81 -2.33
CA PHE A 147 9.80 -3.51 -2.42
C PHE A 147 9.66 -4.47 -1.24
N VAL A 148 8.51 -4.47 -0.59
CA VAL A 148 8.16 -5.44 0.45
C VAL A 148 6.91 -6.18 -0.01
N ILE A 149 7.04 -7.45 -0.39
CA ILE A 149 6.00 -8.20 -1.09
C ILE A 149 5.76 -9.54 -0.41
N GLY A 150 4.49 -9.91 -0.27
CA GLY A 150 4.13 -11.21 0.29
C GLY A 150 4.29 -12.28 -0.77
N SER A 151 4.82 -13.46 -0.43
CA SER A 151 4.97 -14.54 -1.43
C SER A 151 3.63 -15.06 -1.97
N ARG A 152 2.50 -14.75 -1.33
CA ARG A 152 1.13 -15.01 -1.82
C ARG A 152 0.37 -13.75 -2.24
N ASP A 153 1.06 -12.65 -2.55
CA ASP A 153 0.43 -11.42 -3.01
C ASP A 153 -0.17 -11.60 -4.43
N SER A 154 -1.49 -11.63 -4.51
CA SER A 154 -2.23 -11.82 -5.76
C SER A 154 -2.26 -10.58 -6.68
N MET A 155 -1.70 -9.45 -6.24
CA MET A 155 -1.59 -8.22 -7.01
C MET A 155 -0.15 -7.91 -7.41
N CYS A 156 0.82 -8.73 -6.98
CA CYS A 156 2.24 -8.57 -7.29
C CYS A 156 2.96 -9.93 -7.26
N GLY A 157 2.87 -10.69 -8.35
CA GLY A 157 3.64 -11.93 -8.46
C GLY A 157 5.14 -11.66 -8.49
N LEU A 158 5.93 -12.41 -7.71
CA LEU A 158 7.37 -12.20 -7.56
C LEU A 158 8.13 -12.25 -8.90
N GLY A 159 7.79 -13.18 -9.80
CA GLY A 159 8.40 -13.24 -11.14
C GLY A 159 8.10 -12.02 -12.00
N GLN A 160 6.86 -11.51 -11.96
CA GLN A 160 6.48 -10.29 -12.70
C GLN A 160 7.16 -9.05 -12.11
N LEU A 161 7.34 -9.02 -10.79
CA LEU A 161 8.09 -7.94 -10.16
C LEU A 161 9.57 -7.99 -10.56
N GLU A 162 10.16 -9.19 -10.66
CA GLU A 162 11.54 -9.35 -11.13
C GLU A 162 11.73 -8.83 -12.56
N ASP A 163 10.79 -9.14 -13.45
CA ASP A 163 10.76 -8.61 -14.82
C ASP A 163 10.70 -7.07 -14.85
N VAL A 164 10.03 -6.44 -13.89
CA VAL A 164 9.96 -4.98 -13.77
C VAL A 164 11.26 -4.43 -13.15
N ARG A 165 11.77 -5.07 -12.09
CA ARG A 165 13.03 -4.68 -11.41
C ARG A 165 14.20 -4.67 -12.37
N SER A 166 14.30 -5.65 -13.27
CA SER A 166 15.36 -5.72 -14.29
C SER A 166 15.32 -4.58 -15.31
N LYS A 167 14.17 -3.90 -15.47
CA LYS A 167 13.97 -2.78 -16.40
C LYS A 167 14.11 -1.41 -15.73
N LEU A 168 14.13 -1.37 -14.39
CA LEU A 168 14.25 -0.13 -13.64
C LEU A 168 15.65 0.47 -13.79
N LYS A 169 15.71 1.79 -13.96
CA LYS A 169 16.98 2.54 -14.00
C LYS A 169 17.55 2.74 -12.60
N CYS A 170 16.67 2.79 -11.61
CA CYS A 170 17.01 2.94 -10.20
C CYS A 170 17.43 1.61 -9.59
N LYS A 171 18.18 1.69 -8.48
CA LYS A 171 18.55 0.50 -7.72
C LYS A 171 17.38 0.00 -6.88
N THR A 172 17.17 -1.31 -6.88
CA THR A 172 16.03 -1.92 -6.19
C THR A 172 16.44 -2.99 -5.19
N TRP A 173 15.67 -3.07 -4.10
CA TRP A 173 15.75 -4.10 -3.07
C TRP A 173 14.40 -4.81 -2.97
N LEU A 174 14.43 -6.08 -2.59
CA LEU A 174 13.24 -6.91 -2.39
C LEU A 174 13.31 -7.61 -1.03
N VAL A 175 12.31 -7.35 -0.20
CA VAL A 175 12.00 -8.14 0.99
C VAL A 175 10.77 -8.98 0.69
N VAL A 176 10.93 -10.30 0.66
CA VAL A 176 9.82 -11.23 0.53
C VAL A 176 9.32 -11.61 1.91
N VAL A 177 8.05 -11.36 2.18
CA VAL A 177 7.39 -11.81 3.40
C VAL A 177 6.72 -13.15 3.12
N GLU A 178 7.29 -14.22 3.63
CA GLU A 178 6.83 -15.57 3.34
C GLU A 178 5.42 -15.80 3.86
N GLU A 179 4.60 -16.45 3.04
CA GLU A 179 3.23 -16.79 3.36
C GLU A 179 2.35 -15.56 3.67
N ALA A 180 2.77 -14.35 3.31
CA ALA A 180 1.94 -13.15 3.42
C ALA A 180 1.10 -12.93 2.15
N ASP A 181 -0.14 -12.49 2.33
CA ASP A 181 -0.99 -12.00 1.25
C ASP A 181 -0.79 -10.50 0.97
N HIS A 182 -1.58 -9.93 0.05
CA HIS A 182 -1.54 -8.50 -0.26
C HIS A 182 -1.83 -7.59 0.95
N GLY A 183 -2.54 -8.10 1.95
CA GLY A 183 -2.84 -7.44 3.21
C GLY A 183 -1.68 -7.47 4.22
N MET A 184 -0.54 -8.08 3.87
CA MET A 184 0.53 -8.42 4.80
C MET A 184 0.07 -9.35 5.94
N SER A 185 -0.96 -10.17 5.69
CA SER A 185 -1.45 -11.16 6.66
C SER A 185 -0.84 -12.53 6.39
N VAL A 186 -0.34 -13.19 7.44
CA VAL A 186 0.23 -14.55 7.39
C VAL A 186 -0.71 -15.58 8.03
N LYS A 187 -0.44 -16.87 7.82
CA LYS A 187 -1.15 -17.98 8.47
C LYS A 187 -0.18 -18.77 9.38
N PRO A 188 -0.57 -19.07 10.63
CA PRO A 188 -1.77 -18.62 11.33
C PRO A 188 -1.78 -17.10 11.55
N LYS A 189 -2.97 -16.51 11.72
CA LYS A 189 -3.14 -15.05 11.83
C LYS A 189 -2.33 -14.45 13.00
N SER A 190 -2.06 -15.22 14.05
CA SER A 190 -1.24 -14.83 15.20
C SER A 190 0.16 -14.33 14.79
N GLY A 191 0.73 -14.80 13.68
CA GLY A 191 2.03 -14.34 13.20
C GLY A 191 2.03 -12.94 12.55
N THR A 192 0.86 -12.39 12.23
CA THR A 192 0.73 -11.15 11.44
C THR A 192 1.35 -9.94 12.14
N GLU A 193 1.24 -9.87 13.47
CA GLU A 193 1.84 -8.79 14.24
C GLU A 193 3.37 -8.85 14.22
N ALA A 194 3.94 -10.01 14.56
CA ALA A 194 5.39 -10.20 14.60
C ALA A 194 6.04 -9.97 13.24
N VAL A 195 5.44 -10.50 12.17
CA VAL A 195 5.92 -10.29 10.80
C VAL A 195 5.81 -8.83 10.37
N GLY A 196 4.70 -8.16 10.70
CA GLY A 196 4.52 -6.74 10.39
C GLY A 196 5.54 -5.85 11.11
N LYS A 197 5.85 -6.15 12.38
CA LYS A 197 6.90 -5.46 13.15
C LYS A 197 8.29 -5.71 12.57
N MET A 198 8.67 -6.97 12.36
CA MET A 198 9.93 -7.33 11.70
C MET A 198 10.11 -6.63 10.35
N THR A 199 9.04 -6.52 9.57
CA THR A 199 9.04 -5.78 8.30
C THR A 199 9.40 -4.30 8.50
N GLY A 200 8.79 -3.65 9.50
CA GLY A 200 9.12 -2.27 9.85
C GLY A 200 10.59 -2.11 10.27
N GLU A 201 11.10 -3.01 11.11
CA GLU A 201 12.48 -3.01 11.59
C GLU A 201 13.49 -3.18 10.46
N VAL A 202 13.30 -4.17 9.58
CA VAL A 202 14.16 -4.42 8.42
C VAL A 202 14.20 -3.21 7.49
N VAL A 203 13.05 -2.59 7.23
CA VAL A 203 13.00 -1.40 6.36
C VAL A 203 13.65 -0.20 7.04
N ALA A 204 13.46 0.01 8.35
CA ALA A 204 14.13 1.11 9.05
C ALA A 204 15.66 0.97 8.99
N ASN A 205 16.17 -0.24 9.22
CA ASN A 205 17.60 -0.54 9.09
C ASN A 205 18.10 -0.31 7.66
N TRP A 206 17.32 -0.65 6.63
CA TRP A 206 17.68 -0.36 5.24
C TRP A 206 17.73 1.14 4.91
N VAL A 207 16.85 1.94 5.52
CA VAL A 207 16.86 3.40 5.30
C VAL A 207 18.13 4.03 5.88
N ASP A 208 18.55 3.56 7.05
CA ASP A 208 19.76 4.01 7.74
C ASP A 208 21.04 3.49 7.06
N GLU A 209 21.16 2.17 6.97
CA GLU A 209 22.29 1.45 6.38
C GLU A 209 21.85 0.78 5.09
N CYS A 210 21.88 1.56 4.00
CA CYS A 210 21.49 1.07 2.69
C CYS A 210 22.53 0.06 2.16
N GLU A 211 22.22 -1.23 2.28
CA GLU A 211 23.06 -2.33 1.78
C GLU A 211 23.26 -2.22 0.27
N GLU A 212 24.50 -2.05 -0.19
CA GLU A 212 24.80 -1.78 -1.60
C GLU A 212 24.98 -3.04 -2.45
N LYS A 213 25.30 -4.20 -1.90
CA LYS A 213 25.63 -5.39 -2.70
C LYS A 213 24.52 -6.42 -2.72
N LYS A 214 23.86 -6.59 -1.58
CA LYS A 214 22.87 -7.64 -1.37
C LYS A 214 21.48 -7.02 -1.33
N THR A 215 20.66 -7.37 -2.31
CA THR A 215 19.40 -6.66 -2.56
C THR A 215 18.16 -7.50 -2.26
N GLU A 216 18.32 -8.74 -1.82
CA GLU A 216 17.20 -9.63 -1.54
C GLU A 216 17.24 -10.15 -0.12
N GLY A 217 16.08 -10.38 0.49
CA GLY A 217 15.98 -11.08 1.75
C GLY A 217 14.55 -11.50 2.04
N ARG A 218 14.38 -12.30 3.09
CA ARG A 218 13.12 -12.96 3.41
C ARG A 218 12.78 -12.81 4.88
N ILE A 219 11.50 -12.56 5.15
CA ILE A 219 10.92 -12.60 6.49
C ILE A 219 10.02 -13.83 6.58
N THR A 220 10.27 -14.70 7.55
CA THR A 220 9.51 -15.93 7.75
C THR A 220 8.89 -15.97 9.14
N TRP A 221 7.65 -16.41 9.24
CA TRP A 221 7.02 -16.73 10.52
C TRP A 221 7.42 -18.14 10.99
N LYS A 222 8.05 -18.26 12.15
CA LYS A 222 8.40 -19.53 12.79
C LYS A 222 7.33 -19.89 13.81
N GLY A 223 6.34 -20.67 13.38
CA GLY A 223 5.15 -20.96 14.18
C GLY A 223 5.42 -21.65 15.52
N GLU A 224 6.41 -22.55 15.59
CA GLU A 224 6.77 -23.24 16.84
C GLU A 224 7.44 -22.33 17.87
N GLU A 225 8.17 -21.31 17.40
CA GLU A 225 8.91 -20.36 18.23
C GLU A 225 8.13 -19.06 18.48
N GLU A 226 6.92 -18.95 17.91
CA GLU A 226 6.07 -17.77 17.92
C GLU A 226 6.82 -16.46 17.59
N ARG A 227 7.77 -16.50 16.64
CA ARG A 227 8.56 -15.33 16.24
C ARG A 227 8.68 -15.18 14.72
N ALA A 228 8.87 -13.95 14.28
CA ALA A 228 9.34 -13.65 12.93
C ALA A 228 10.87 -13.78 12.88
N GLU A 229 11.39 -14.16 11.71
CA GLU A 229 12.82 -14.29 11.45
C GLU A 229 13.18 -13.56 10.16
N TRP A 230 14.23 -12.74 10.22
CA TRP A 230 14.84 -12.08 9.07
C TRP A 230 16.05 -12.90 8.58
N SER A 231 16.10 -13.22 7.29
CA SER A 231 17.19 -14.02 6.71
C SER A 231 18.53 -13.27 6.59
N GLY A 232 18.52 -11.94 6.77
CA GLY A 232 19.60 -11.09 6.28
C GLY A 232 19.50 -10.84 4.77
N TRP A 233 20.33 -9.92 4.29
CA TRP A 233 20.46 -9.64 2.86
C TRP A 233 21.30 -10.72 2.16
N SER A 234 20.89 -11.11 0.96
CA SER A 234 21.57 -12.00 0.02
C SER A 234 21.72 -11.35 -1.36
N GLU A 235 22.60 -11.92 -2.18
CA GLU A 235 22.65 -11.61 -3.62
C GLU A 235 21.34 -12.06 -4.31
N VAL A 236 21.08 -11.50 -5.48
CA VAL A 236 19.90 -11.86 -6.29
C VAL A 236 19.97 -13.34 -6.63
N SER A 237 18.95 -14.11 -6.23
CA SER A 237 18.91 -15.54 -6.55
C SER A 237 18.62 -15.73 -8.05
N ALA A 238 19.54 -16.38 -8.76
CA ALA A 238 19.36 -16.75 -10.17
C ALA A 238 18.27 -17.82 -10.39
N ASP A 239 17.70 -18.40 -9.34
CA ASP A 239 16.82 -19.57 -9.41
C ASP A 239 15.35 -19.25 -9.74
N VAL A 240 14.99 -17.96 -9.88
CA VAL A 240 13.62 -17.56 -10.29
C VAL A 240 13.46 -17.57 -11.83
N VAL A 241 14.54 -17.75 -12.60
CA VAL A 241 14.56 -17.59 -14.07
C VAL A 241 13.96 -18.79 -14.84
N ALA A 242 13.59 -19.90 -14.20
CA ALA A 242 13.18 -21.09 -14.95
C ALA A 242 11.98 -21.85 -14.36
N GLN A 243 10.75 -21.33 -14.53
CA GLN A 243 9.60 -22.18 -14.87
C GLN A 243 8.61 -21.45 -15.79
N PRO A 244 8.47 -21.86 -17.07
CA PRO A 244 7.38 -21.42 -17.93
C PRO A 244 6.03 -21.88 -17.33
N PRO A 245 4.93 -21.14 -17.53
CA PRO A 245 3.62 -21.57 -17.05
C PRO A 245 3.22 -22.88 -17.72
N GLN A 246 3.13 -23.95 -16.91
CA GLN A 246 2.52 -25.21 -17.35
C GLN A 246 1.06 -24.95 -17.71
N LYS A 247 0.73 -25.06 -19.00
CA LYS A 247 -0.66 -25.22 -19.45
C LYS A 247 -1.20 -26.50 -18.79
N LYS A 248 -2.18 -26.37 -17.89
CA LYS A 248 -3.05 -27.50 -17.54
C LYS A 248 -3.88 -27.81 -18.78
N GLU A 249 -3.52 -28.88 -19.47
CA GLU A 249 -4.41 -29.51 -20.44
C GLU A 249 -5.62 -30.07 -19.67
N THR A 250 -6.80 -29.56 -19.99
CA THR A 250 -8.06 -30.15 -19.56
C THR A 250 -8.32 -31.36 -20.44
N PRO A 251 -8.52 -32.58 -19.89
CA PRO A 251 -8.86 -33.74 -20.72
C PRO A 251 -10.24 -33.53 -21.36
N VAL A 252 -10.28 -33.62 -22.68
CA VAL A 252 -11.52 -33.78 -23.46
C VAL A 252 -12.00 -35.21 -23.22
N GLN A 253 -13.18 -35.37 -22.64
CA GLN A 253 -13.89 -36.65 -22.62
C GLN A 253 -14.81 -36.70 -23.85
N ASP A 254 -14.50 -37.59 -24.79
CA ASP A 254 -15.39 -37.94 -25.88
C ASP A 254 -16.59 -38.75 -25.34
N PRO A 255 -17.82 -38.56 -25.87
CA PRO A 255 -19.02 -39.18 -25.36
C PRO A 255 -19.47 -40.35 -26.23
N GLU A 256 -19.07 -41.58 -25.92
CA GLU A 256 -19.73 -42.78 -26.48
C GLU A 256 -19.87 -43.89 -25.42
N ASP A 257 -21.04 -44.55 -25.48
CA ASP A 257 -21.45 -45.80 -24.84
C ASP A 257 -21.89 -45.81 -23.37
N ALA A 258 -23.19 -45.57 -23.17
CA ALA A 258 -24.04 -46.41 -22.32
C ALA A 258 -25.54 -46.23 -22.62
N ILE A 259 -26.08 -47.09 -23.48
CA ILE A 259 -27.49 -47.50 -23.56
C ILE A 259 -27.49 -48.92 -22.96
N ALA A 260 -28.41 -49.48 -22.16
CA ALA A 260 -29.78 -49.20 -21.77
C ALA A 260 -30.08 -50.00 -20.48
N ALA A 261 -31.03 -49.56 -19.65
CA ALA A 261 -32.00 -50.45 -19.00
C ALA A 261 -33.19 -49.64 -18.42
N THR A 262 -34.33 -49.80 -19.08
CA THR A 262 -35.74 -49.67 -18.67
C THR A 262 -36.01 -50.03 -17.19
N GLN A 263 -37.02 -49.54 -16.44
CA GLN A 263 -38.42 -49.22 -16.77
C GLN A 263 -39.12 -48.55 -15.54
N ASP A 264 -40.26 -47.92 -15.80
CA ASP A 264 -41.45 -47.69 -14.94
C ASP A 264 -41.69 -46.38 -14.13
N GLN A 265 -42.95 -45.91 -14.24
CA GLN A 265 -43.56 -44.59 -13.93
C GLN A 265 -44.15 -44.47 -12.48
N PRO A 266 -44.94 -43.43 -12.05
CA PRO A 266 -45.14 -42.02 -12.46
C PRO A 266 -45.14 -40.98 -11.29
N SER A 267 -45.37 -39.69 -11.64
CA SER A 267 -45.95 -38.59 -10.82
C SER A 267 -44.95 -37.80 -9.92
N LYS A 268 -44.99 -36.48 -9.70
CA LYS A 268 -46.05 -35.45 -9.71
C LYS A 268 -45.49 -34.10 -10.14
N ARG A 269 -46.33 -33.35 -10.86
CA ARG A 269 -46.17 -31.93 -11.22
C ARG A 269 -46.62 -31.05 -10.04
N SER A 270 -45.75 -30.22 -9.49
CA SER A 270 -46.18 -29.07 -8.67
C SER A 270 -45.39 -27.81 -9.06
N LYS A 271 -46.16 -26.77 -9.40
CA LYS A 271 -45.70 -25.41 -9.71
C LYS A 271 -45.60 -24.63 -8.39
N SER A 272 -44.55 -23.83 -8.22
CA SER A 272 -44.50 -22.73 -7.24
C SER A 272 -43.63 -21.61 -7.82
N LYS A 273 -44.21 -20.60 -8.47
CA LYS A 273 -44.73 -19.32 -7.94
C LYS A 273 -43.64 -18.39 -7.37
N ARG A 274 -43.17 -17.55 -8.29
CA ARG A 274 -42.56 -16.23 -8.11
C ARG A 274 -43.54 -15.29 -7.40
N SER A 275 -43.17 -14.74 -6.23
CA SER A 275 -43.87 -13.64 -5.59
C SER A 275 -43.16 -12.31 -5.90
N LYS A 276 -43.94 -11.39 -6.47
CA LYS A 276 -43.67 -9.95 -6.54
C LYS A 276 -44.18 -9.32 -5.24
N SER A 277 -43.43 -8.40 -4.66
CA SER A 277 -43.98 -7.39 -3.75
C SER A 277 -44.16 -6.07 -4.51
N THR A 278 -45.29 -5.45 -4.25
CA THR A 278 -45.81 -4.22 -4.86
C THR A 278 -45.84 -3.09 -3.82
N GLY A 279 -45.65 -1.86 -4.27
CA GLY A 279 -46.06 -0.63 -3.57
C GLY A 279 -45.41 0.59 -4.24
N LYS A 280 -45.99 1.13 -5.32
CA LYS A 280 -47.06 2.14 -5.43
C LYS A 280 -46.49 3.55 -5.68
N LYS A 281 -47.05 4.19 -6.71
CA LYS A 281 -46.63 5.38 -7.45
C LYS A 281 -47.32 6.68 -6.93
N THR A 282 -46.54 7.79 -6.94
CA THR A 282 -46.82 9.14 -7.52
C THR A 282 -47.85 10.07 -6.85
N PRO A 283 -47.83 11.42 -7.05
CA PRO A 283 -47.29 12.14 -8.23
C PRO A 283 -46.49 13.42 -8.02
N ALA A 284 -45.95 13.88 -9.16
CA ALA A 284 -45.27 15.15 -9.38
C ALA A 284 -46.28 16.26 -9.73
N GLU A 285 -45.97 17.49 -9.34
CA GLU A 285 -46.35 18.71 -10.06
C GLU A 285 -45.19 19.72 -10.02
N ALA A 286 -44.99 20.39 -11.14
CA ALA A 286 -44.00 21.43 -11.39
C ALA A 286 -44.55 22.82 -11.00
N VAL A 287 -43.68 23.83 -10.86
CA VAL A 287 -43.80 25.17 -11.50
C VAL A 287 -42.78 26.18 -10.94
N SER A 288 -42.03 26.78 -11.88
CA SER A 288 -41.44 28.14 -11.93
C SER A 288 -40.39 28.63 -10.92
N GLY A 289 -39.41 29.40 -11.46
CA GLY A 289 -38.71 30.42 -10.69
C GLY A 289 -37.30 30.77 -11.21
N ARG A 290 -37.20 31.65 -12.20
CA ARG A 290 -35.94 32.35 -12.55
C ARG A 290 -35.53 33.31 -11.44
N ARG A 291 -34.21 33.43 -11.21
CA ARG A 291 -33.39 34.61 -10.88
C ARG A 291 -32.01 34.03 -10.47
N GLY A 292 -30.89 34.22 -11.17
CA GLY A 292 -30.37 35.47 -11.71
C GLY A 292 -29.48 36.12 -10.66
N LEU A 293 -28.24 35.64 -10.47
CA LEU A 293 -27.21 36.31 -9.68
C LEU A 293 -25.84 36.05 -10.33
N SER A 294 -25.39 37.07 -11.05
CA SER A 294 -24.03 37.28 -11.55
C SER A 294 -23.11 37.65 -10.39
N TRP A 295 -21.96 36.97 -10.25
CA TRP A 295 -20.85 37.45 -9.45
C TRP A 295 -19.68 37.82 -10.38
N SER A 296 -19.46 39.12 -10.49
CA SER A 296 -18.29 39.74 -11.10
C SER A 296 -17.13 39.74 -10.09
N CYS A 297 -16.04 39.02 -10.39
CA CYS A 297 -14.76 39.24 -9.73
C CYS A 297 -13.90 40.17 -10.61
N GLN A 298 -13.89 41.45 -10.26
CA GLN A 298 -12.82 42.39 -10.61
C GLN A 298 -12.03 42.70 -9.34
N GLY A 299 -10.70 42.70 -9.42
CA GLY A 299 -9.86 43.27 -8.36
C GLY A 299 -8.51 42.60 -8.13
N MET A 300 -7.67 42.51 -9.17
CA MET A 300 -6.22 42.39 -8.99
C MET A 300 -5.66 43.74 -8.51
N SER A 301 -4.81 43.74 -7.48
CA SER A 301 -3.74 44.73 -7.32
C SER A 301 -2.54 44.14 -6.57
N PRO A 302 -1.29 44.37 -7.03
CA PRO A 302 -0.10 43.67 -6.55
C PRO A 302 0.61 44.40 -5.41
N ARG A 303 1.16 43.66 -4.43
CA ARG A 303 2.10 44.20 -3.44
C ARG A 303 3.53 43.74 -3.70
N LYS A 304 4.27 44.67 -4.31
CA LYS A 304 5.66 45.10 -4.10
C LYS A 304 6.69 44.09 -3.53
N ARG A 305 7.69 43.82 -4.39
CA ARG A 305 9.10 43.55 -4.08
C ARG A 305 9.62 44.44 -2.95
N ILE A 306 10.31 43.83 -1.99
CA ILE A 306 11.36 44.47 -1.21
C ILE A 306 12.66 43.70 -1.51
N LYS A 307 13.60 44.39 -2.15
CA LYS A 307 15.02 44.03 -2.14
C LYS A 307 15.65 44.75 -0.96
N ARG A 308 16.32 44.02 -0.07
CA ARG A 308 17.64 44.34 0.49
C ARG A 308 18.27 43.02 0.91
#